data_AF-A0A820DAA7-F1
#
_entry.id   AF-A0A820DAA7-F1
#
_cell.length_a   1.000
_cell.length_b   1.000
_cell.length_c   1.000
_cell.angle_alpha   90.00
_cell.angle_beta   90.00
_cell.angle_gamma   90.00
#
_symmetry.space_group_name_H-M   'P 1'
#
loop_
_entity.id
_entity.type
_entity.pdbx_description
1 polymer ?
#
loop_
_entity_poly.entity_id
_entity_poly.type
_entity_poly.pdbx_seq_one_letter_code
_entity_poly.pdbx_strand_id
1 'polypeptide(L)'
;HLFSYVNPLDRSHTVVDYRNDALPITESVISRSHLPFIVGGTNYYIESLLFHLNPPNPSPEHSHDKQFTSLLNDLSEENLSKLTSVQLHELLSKIDKPTSIRRHPNEERKIRRAIEFYRDSGGIPLSEALKQQHAESGFSYRGSFRFHRCCLLWLTCQKE
;
A
#
# COMPACT_ATOMS: atom_id res chain seq x y z
N HIS A 1 3.32 21.76 -10.95
CA HIS A 1 4.32 20.97 -10.19
C HIS A 1 4.27 19.52 -10.65
N LEU A 2 5.35 18.75 -10.49
CA LEU A 2 5.43 17.30 -10.80
C LEU A 2 5.01 16.90 -12.23
N PHE A 3 5.39 17.71 -13.21
CA PHE A 3 5.22 17.40 -14.63
C PHE A 3 6.59 17.43 -15.32
N SER A 4 6.88 16.43 -16.16
CA SER A 4 8.14 16.29 -16.91
C SER A 4 9.41 16.44 -16.06
N TYR A 5 9.43 15.85 -14.87
CA TYR A 5 10.53 16.00 -13.90
C TYR A 5 11.31 14.70 -13.64
N VAL A 6 10.72 13.54 -13.93
CA VAL A 6 11.36 12.24 -13.79
C VAL A 6 12.18 11.96 -15.04
N ASN A 7 13.40 11.45 -14.86
CA ASN A 7 14.25 11.03 -15.97
C ASN A 7 13.61 9.81 -16.66
N PRO A 8 13.42 9.80 -17.99
CA PRO A 8 12.86 8.65 -18.70
C PRO A 8 13.69 7.37 -18.59
N LEU A 9 14.99 7.47 -18.26
CA LEU A 9 15.86 6.33 -17.99
C LEU A 9 15.65 5.73 -16.60
N ASP A 10 15.05 6.49 -15.68
CA ASP A 10 14.68 6.00 -14.36
C ASP A 10 13.35 5.25 -14.44
N ARG A 11 13.42 3.92 -14.44
CA ARG A 11 12.26 3.03 -14.53
C ARG A 11 11.53 2.82 -13.21
N SER A 12 12.01 3.44 -12.13
CA SER A 12 11.63 3.04 -10.77
C SER A 12 10.63 3.96 -10.08
N HIS A 13 10.19 5.05 -10.71
CA HIS A 13 9.31 6.00 -10.05
C HIS A 13 7.95 5.40 -9.67
N THR A 14 7.76 5.20 -8.36
CA THR A 14 6.60 4.52 -7.78
C THR A 14 5.54 5.51 -7.29
N VAL A 15 4.42 4.95 -6.83
CA VAL A 15 3.38 5.71 -6.13
C VAL A 15 3.88 6.32 -4.81
N VAL A 16 4.85 5.68 -4.16
CA VAL A 16 5.43 6.16 -2.90
C VAL A 16 6.28 7.40 -3.17
N ASP A 17 7.05 7.37 -4.24
CA ASP A 17 7.89 8.50 -4.68
C ASP A 17 7.00 9.68 -5.05
N TYR A 18 5.98 9.46 -5.88
CA TYR A 18 4.98 10.50 -6.19
C TYR A 18 4.39 11.15 -4.93
N ARG A 19 3.95 10.33 -3.97
CA ARG A 19 3.36 10.83 -2.73
C ARG A 19 4.37 11.68 -1.95
N ASN A 20 5.58 11.18 -1.78
CA ASN A 20 6.63 11.86 -1.02
C ASN A 20 7.06 13.17 -1.70
N ASP A 21 7.01 13.24 -3.02
CA ASP A 21 7.31 14.47 -3.78
C ASP A 21 6.14 15.47 -3.77
N ALA A 22 4.89 14.96 -3.86
CA ALA A 22 3.69 15.80 -3.95
C ALA A 22 3.29 16.43 -2.61
N LEU A 23 3.54 15.73 -1.50
CA LEU A 23 3.15 16.19 -0.17
C LEU A 23 3.79 17.52 0.22
N PRO A 24 5.13 17.69 0.21
CA PRO A 24 5.77 18.95 0.57
C PRO A 24 5.31 20.11 -0.32
N ILE A 25 5.07 19.84 -1.60
CA ILE A 25 4.57 20.84 -2.56
C ILE A 25 3.15 21.26 -2.19
N THR A 26 2.27 20.30 -1.90
CA THR A 26 0.88 20.56 -1.51
C THR A 26 0.83 21.39 -0.22
N GLU A 27 1.61 21.00 0.79
CA GLU A 27 1.73 21.73 2.05
C GLU A 27 2.30 23.14 1.85
N SER A 28 3.30 23.30 0.99
CA SER A 28 3.87 24.61 0.63
C SER A 28 2.88 25.53 -0.10
N VAL A 29 2.02 24.99 -0.96
CA VAL A 29 0.96 25.77 -1.61
C VAL A 29 -0.08 26.23 -0.58
N ILE A 30 -0.50 25.32 0.32
CA ILE A 30 -1.45 25.63 1.40
C ILE A 30 -0.87 26.68 2.35
N SER A 31 0.40 26.57 2.75
CA SER A 31 1.04 27.50 3.69
C SER A 31 1.14 28.92 3.14
N ARG A 32 1.15 29.08 1.81
CA ARG A 32 1.07 30.38 1.12
C ARG A 32 -0.37 30.85 0.90
N SER A 33 -1.36 30.26 1.56
CA SER A 33 -2.79 30.56 1.41
C SER A 33 -3.33 30.38 -0.02
N HIS A 34 -2.72 29.49 -0.81
CA HIS A 34 -3.22 29.13 -2.14
C HIS A 34 -3.91 27.75 -2.08
N LEU A 35 -4.89 27.54 -2.97
CA LEU A 35 -5.60 26.27 -3.10
C LEU A 35 -4.85 25.34 -4.07
N PRO A 36 -4.37 24.16 -3.63
CA PRO A 36 -3.75 23.19 -4.54
C PRO A 36 -4.78 22.53 -5.44
N PHE A 37 -4.49 22.46 -6.74
CA PHE A 37 -5.23 21.65 -7.71
C PHE A 37 -4.40 20.43 -8.09
N ILE A 38 -4.91 19.24 -7.77
CA ILE A 38 -4.32 17.97 -8.15
C ILE A 38 -5.11 17.44 -9.34
N VAL A 39 -4.44 17.30 -10.48
CA VAL A 39 -5.06 16.85 -11.74
C VAL A 39 -4.31 15.64 -12.28
N GLY A 40 -5.04 14.65 -12.80
CA GLY A 40 -4.46 13.45 -13.36
C GLY A 40 -5.51 12.39 -13.67
N GLY A 41 -5.12 11.33 -14.39
CA GLY A 41 -5.98 10.18 -14.71
C GLY A 41 -5.67 8.92 -13.91
N THR A 42 -4.52 8.88 -13.22
CA THR A 42 -4.09 7.69 -12.46
C THR A 42 -4.61 7.78 -11.03
N ASN A 43 -5.88 7.41 -10.82
CA ASN A 43 -6.57 7.54 -9.52
C ASN A 43 -5.76 6.98 -8.34
N TYR A 44 -5.05 5.85 -8.54
CA TYR A 44 -4.22 5.25 -7.50
C TYR A 44 -3.16 6.21 -6.92
N TYR A 45 -2.59 7.09 -7.75
CA TYR A 45 -1.60 8.07 -7.31
C TYR A 45 -2.28 9.20 -6.51
N ILE A 46 -3.42 9.69 -6.99
CA ILE A 46 -4.22 10.70 -6.29
C ILE A 46 -4.66 10.17 -4.92
N GLU A 47 -5.13 8.92 -4.85
CA GLU A 47 -5.51 8.26 -3.60
C GLU A 47 -4.35 8.21 -2.60
N SER A 48 -3.12 7.93 -3.07
CA SER A 48 -1.95 7.89 -2.18
C SER A 48 -1.61 9.21 -1.49
N LEU A 49 -2.00 10.32 -2.13
CA LEU A 49 -1.82 11.67 -1.62
C LEU A 49 -2.99 12.10 -0.71
N LEU A 50 -4.22 11.76 -1.12
CA LEU A 50 -5.44 12.13 -0.40
C LEU A 50 -5.61 11.40 0.93
N PHE A 51 -5.19 10.15 1.00
CA PHE A 51 -5.41 9.32 2.17
C PHE A 51 -4.13 9.10 2.99
N HIS A 52 -4.31 8.90 4.29
CA HIS A 52 -3.31 8.24 5.11
C HIS A 52 -3.26 6.76 4.72
N LEU A 53 -2.43 6.43 3.72
CA LEU A 53 -1.96 5.07 3.49
C LEU A 53 -0.99 4.72 4.62
N ASN A 54 -1.51 4.53 5.82
CA ASN A 54 -0.72 3.97 6.90
C ASN A 54 -0.42 2.53 6.48
N PRO A 55 0.85 2.11 6.31
CA PRO A 55 1.12 0.70 6.49
C PRO A 55 0.54 0.35 7.87
N PRO A 56 -0.21 -0.75 7.99
CA PRO A 56 -0.75 -1.15 9.28
C PRO A 56 0.40 -1.14 10.27
N ASN A 57 0.31 -0.28 11.29
CA ASN A 57 1.37 -0.16 12.28
C ASN A 57 1.38 -1.46 13.07
N PRO A 58 2.47 -2.25 13.02
CA PRO A 58 2.58 -3.36 13.94
C PRO A 58 2.74 -2.78 15.33
N SER A 59 1.66 -2.80 16.12
CA SER A 59 1.78 -2.61 17.57
C SER A 59 2.75 -3.68 18.09
N PRO A 60 3.85 -3.32 18.78
CA PRO A 60 4.92 -4.26 19.12
C PRO A 60 4.55 -5.28 20.21
N GLU A 61 3.28 -5.39 20.58
CA GLU A 61 2.83 -6.15 21.75
C GLU A 61 2.54 -7.63 21.46
N HIS A 62 2.75 -8.11 20.24
CA HIS A 62 2.68 -9.54 19.93
C HIS A 62 4.05 -10.19 20.02
N SER A 63 4.60 -10.19 21.23
CA SER A 63 5.59 -11.19 21.64
C SER A 63 4.98 -12.57 21.44
N HIS A 64 5.52 -13.51 20.63
CA HIS A 64 5.38 -14.96 20.87
C HIS A 64 6.20 -15.85 19.89
N ASP A 65 6.76 -16.92 20.47
CA ASP A 65 7.21 -18.23 19.95
C ASP A 65 8.45 -18.43 19.03
N LYS A 66 9.26 -19.44 19.38
CA LYS A 66 10.41 -19.92 18.60
C LYS A 66 10.04 -20.44 17.20
N GLN A 67 8.82 -20.97 17.02
CA GLN A 67 8.31 -21.42 15.70
C GLN A 67 8.08 -20.24 14.75
N PHE A 68 7.74 -19.09 15.30
CA PHE A 68 7.51 -17.87 14.53
C PHE A 68 8.83 -17.32 13.97
N THR A 69 9.90 -17.34 14.77
CA THR A 69 11.25 -16.96 14.34
C THR A 69 11.78 -17.84 13.19
N SER A 70 11.54 -19.16 13.23
CA SER A 70 11.95 -20.05 12.14
C SER A 70 11.18 -19.76 10.85
N LEU A 71 9.87 -19.50 10.93
CA LEU A 71 9.06 -19.19 9.75
C LEU A 71 9.52 -17.88 9.09
N LEU A 72 9.83 -16.85 9.89
CA LEU A 72 10.34 -15.58 9.37
C LEU A 72 11.69 -15.71 8.67
N ASN A 73 12.57 -16.57 9.17
CA ASN A 73 13.85 -16.86 8.51
C ASN A 73 13.66 -17.51 7.14
N ASP A 74 12.64 -18.38 7.01
CA ASP A 74 12.30 -19.03 5.74
C ASP A 74 11.71 -18.04 4.71
N LEU A 75 11.18 -16.90 5.16
CA LEU A 75 10.61 -15.81 4.33
C LEU A 75 11.64 -14.78 3.83
N SER A 76 12.93 -15.13 3.82
CA SER A 76 13.97 -14.25 3.25
C SER A 76 13.73 -13.95 1.77
N GLU A 77 14.11 -12.76 1.29
CA GLU A 77 13.97 -12.36 -0.13
C GLU A 77 14.57 -13.40 -1.08
N GLU A 78 15.73 -13.94 -0.72
CA GLU A 78 16.42 -14.94 -1.53
C GLU A 78 15.58 -16.22 -1.68
N ASN A 79 14.95 -16.67 -0.60
CA ASN A 79 14.08 -17.85 -0.63
C ASN A 79 12.79 -17.57 -1.42
N LEU A 80 12.16 -16.41 -1.18
CA LEU A 80 10.93 -16.03 -1.87
C LEU A 80 11.14 -15.88 -3.38
N SER A 81 12.31 -15.42 -3.83
CA SER A 81 12.61 -15.26 -5.26
C SER A 81 12.69 -16.59 -6.02
N LYS A 82 12.95 -17.70 -5.31
CA LYS A 82 13.06 -19.06 -5.87
C LYS A 82 11.71 -19.78 -5.99
N LEU A 83 10.66 -19.24 -5.36
CA LEU A 83 9.33 -19.87 -5.33
C LEU A 83 8.50 -19.51 -6.56
N THR A 84 7.73 -20.49 -7.03
CA THR A 84 6.71 -20.28 -8.06
C THR A 84 5.47 -19.57 -7.51
N SER A 85 4.65 -19.01 -8.39
CA SER A 85 3.40 -18.32 -8.02
C SER A 85 2.45 -19.20 -7.19
N VAL A 86 2.39 -20.50 -7.48
CA VAL A 86 1.57 -21.47 -6.74
C VAL A 86 2.13 -21.69 -5.34
N GLN A 87 3.45 -21.89 -5.21
CA GLN A 87 4.10 -22.06 -3.92
C GLN A 87 3.99 -20.81 -3.04
N LEU A 88 4.08 -19.62 -3.64
CA LEU A 88 3.82 -18.36 -2.93
C LEU A 88 2.38 -18.28 -2.44
N HIS A 89 1.41 -18.72 -3.24
CA HIS A 89 0.00 -18.75 -2.83
C HIS A 89 -0.24 -19.74 -1.68
N GLU A 90 0.37 -20.94 -1.74
CA GLU A 90 0.31 -21.93 -0.66
C GLU A 90 0.92 -21.39 0.64
N LEU A 91 2.07 -20.72 0.54
CA LEU A 91 2.71 -20.05 1.67
C LEU A 91 1.82 -18.95 2.24
N LEU A 92 1.22 -18.11 1.38
CA LEU A 92 0.27 -17.09 1.79
C LEU A 92 -0.95 -17.70 2.50
N SER A 93 -1.41 -18.88 2.07
CA SER A 93 -2.54 -19.58 2.69
C SER A 93 -2.24 -20.04 4.12
N LYS A 94 -0.97 -20.33 4.44
CA LYS A 94 -0.53 -20.70 5.79
C LYS A 94 -0.45 -19.48 6.72
N ILE A 95 -0.02 -18.33 6.22
CA ILE A 95 0.15 -17.10 7.03
C ILE A 95 -1.12 -16.23 7.11
N ASP A 96 -1.89 -16.15 6.02
CA ASP A 96 -3.03 -15.24 5.85
C ASP A 96 -4.06 -15.84 4.89
N LYS A 97 -4.78 -16.86 5.38
CA LYS A 97 -5.86 -17.54 4.64
C LYS A 97 -6.93 -16.58 4.08
N PRO A 98 -7.41 -15.55 4.82
CA PRO A 98 -8.37 -14.59 4.25
C PRO A 98 -7.82 -13.84 3.02
N THR A 99 -6.55 -13.43 3.03
CA THR A 99 -5.93 -12.78 1.86
C THR A 99 -5.69 -13.79 0.73
N SER A 100 -5.28 -15.02 1.03
CA SER A 100 -5.07 -16.05 0.00
C SER A 100 -6.34 -16.41 -0.76
N ILE A 101 -7.49 -16.51 -0.07
CA ILE A 101 -8.79 -16.78 -0.70
C ILE A 101 -9.21 -15.66 -1.66
N ARG A 102 -8.88 -14.40 -1.32
CA ARG A 102 -9.23 -13.22 -2.14
C ARG A 102 -8.33 -13.02 -3.35
N ARG A 103 -7.12 -13.60 -3.34
CA ARG A 103 -6.10 -13.39 -4.37
C ARG A 103 -5.99 -14.60 -5.26
N HIS A 104 -6.02 -14.37 -6.57
CA HIS A 104 -5.79 -15.47 -7.52
C HIS A 104 -4.30 -15.87 -7.48
N PRO A 105 -3.94 -17.16 -7.60
CA PRO A 105 -2.55 -17.62 -7.57
C PRO A 105 -1.61 -16.89 -8.54
N ASN A 106 -2.12 -16.40 -9.68
CA ASN A 106 -1.35 -15.63 -10.66
C ASN A 106 -1.11 -14.16 -10.29
N GLU A 107 -1.70 -13.64 -9.20
CA GLU A 107 -1.43 -12.28 -8.71
C GLU A 107 -0.10 -12.24 -7.92
N GLU A 108 0.97 -12.79 -8.49
CA GLU A 108 2.25 -13.05 -7.83
C GLU A 108 2.78 -11.84 -7.08
N ARG A 109 2.80 -10.66 -7.73
CA ARG A 109 3.26 -9.41 -7.12
C ARG A 109 2.48 -9.04 -5.86
N LYS A 110 1.16 -9.26 -5.84
CA LYS A 110 0.32 -8.94 -4.67
C LYS A 110 0.48 -9.98 -3.56
N ILE A 111 0.63 -11.24 -3.93
CA ILE A 111 0.88 -12.35 -3.00
C ILE A 111 2.23 -12.14 -2.31
N ARG A 112 3.28 -11.90 -3.10
CA ARG A 112 4.63 -11.60 -2.61
C ARG A 112 4.61 -10.41 -1.66
N ARG A 113 3.93 -9.32 -2.03
CA ARG A 113 3.83 -8.14 -1.16
C ARG A 113 3.11 -8.43 0.16
N ALA A 114 2.10 -9.30 0.17
CA ALA A 114 1.43 -9.70 1.41
C ALA A 114 2.34 -10.54 2.33
N ILE A 115 3.16 -11.41 1.75
CA ILE A 115 4.17 -12.21 2.48
C ILE A 115 5.27 -11.30 3.03
N GLU A 116 5.80 -10.39 2.22
CA GLU A 116 6.76 -9.37 2.66
C GLU A 116 6.18 -8.54 3.80
N PHE A 117 4.92 -8.11 3.69
CA PHE A 117 4.26 -7.37 4.77
C PHE A 117 4.20 -8.18 6.07
N TYR A 118 3.83 -9.47 6.00
CA TYR A 118 3.82 -10.35 7.17
C TYR A 118 5.21 -10.44 7.83
N ARG A 119 6.26 -10.55 7.01
CA ARG A 119 7.65 -10.55 7.49
C ARG A 119 8.03 -9.22 8.13
N ASP A 120 7.83 -8.11 7.41
CA ASP A 120 8.26 -6.77 7.81
C ASP A 120 7.47 -6.26 9.03
N SER A 121 6.23 -6.70 9.20
CA SER A 121 5.38 -6.39 10.36
C SER A 121 5.70 -7.25 11.59
N GLY A 122 6.58 -8.24 11.47
CA GLY A 122 6.87 -9.16 12.57
C GLY A 122 5.73 -10.12 12.87
N GLY A 123 4.91 -10.48 11.88
CA GLY A 123 3.94 -11.58 11.99
C GLY A 123 2.47 -11.22 11.91
N ILE A 124 2.15 -9.99 11.53
CA ILE A 124 0.76 -9.56 11.42
C ILE A 124 0.24 -9.91 10.02
N PRO A 125 -0.80 -10.75 9.89
CA PRO A 125 -1.43 -11.02 8.60
C PRO A 125 -1.98 -9.73 7.99
N LEU A 126 -1.78 -9.54 6.67
CA LEU A 126 -2.27 -8.35 5.96
C LEU A 126 -3.79 -8.16 6.13
N SER A 127 -4.56 -9.26 6.16
CA SER A 127 -6.00 -9.19 6.34
C SER A 127 -6.42 -8.65 7.71
N GLU A 128 -5.64 -8.92 8.76
CA GLU A 128 -5.87 -8.40 10.11
C GLU A 128 -5.54 -6.91 10.17
N ALA A 129 -4.36 -6.60 9.66
CA ALA A 129 -3.85 -5.25 9.50
C ALA A 129 -4.85 -4.31 8.80
N LEU A 130 -5.46 -4.77 7.71
CA LEU A 130 -6.50 -4.01 6.99
C LEU A 130 -7.80 -3.89 7.80
N LYS A 131 -8.21 -4.91 8.56
CA LYS A 131 -9.40 -4.82 9.41
C LYS A 131 -9.25 -3.76 10.50
N GLN A 132 -8.07 -3.67 11.13
CA GLN A 132 -7.76 -2.64 12.12
C GLN A 132 -7.85 -1.25 11.50
N GLN A 133 -7.23 -1.05 10.33
CA GLN A 133 -7.31 0.21 9.59
C GLN A 133 -8.75 0.61 9.25
N HIS A 134 -9.61 -0.35 8.87
CA HIS A 134 -11.01 -0.08 8.58
C HIS A 134 -11.80 0.38 9.82
N ALA A 135 -11.50 -0.20 10.99
CA ALA A 135 -12.15 0.18 12.24
C ALA A 135 -11.81 1.63 12.66
N GLU A 136 -10.57 2.07 12.40
CA GLU A 136 -10.09 3.40 12.79
C GLU A 136 -10.53 4.52 11.84
N SER A 137 -10.69 4.23 10.55
CA SER A 137 -10.79 5.28 9.53
C SER A 137 -12.20 5.64 9.06
N GLY A 138 -13.22 4.84 9.41
CA GLY A 138 -14.63 5.08 9.03
C GLY A 138 -14.93 5.01 7.52
N PHE A 139 -13.90 5.03 6.67
CA PHE A 139 -13.98 4.85 5.22
C PHE A 139 -13.56 3.44 4.86
N SER A 140 -14.49 2.74 4.19
CA SER A 140 -14.51 1.29 4.02
C SER A 140 -13.26 0.63 3.40
N TYR A 141 -12.30 1.37 2.82
CA TYR A 141 -11.14 0.76 2.13
C TYR A 141 -9.84 1.58 2.08
N ARG A 142 -9.81 2.84 2.55
CA ARG A 142 -8.74 3.78 2.15
C ARG A 142 -8.09 4.59 3.25
N GLY A 143 -8.43 4.39 4.52
CA GLY A 143 -7.89 5.22 5.60
C GLY A 143 -8.59 6.57 5.70
N SER A 144 -8.14 7.40 6.65
CA SER A 144 -8.66 8.75 6.84
C SER A 144 -8.11 9.71 5.77
N PHE A 145 -8.88 10.74 5.43
CA PHE A 145 -8.40 11.82 4.58
C PHE A 145 -7.28 12.59 5.28
N ARG A 146 -6.21 12.89 4.52
CA ARG A 146 -5.08 13.69 4.98
C ARG A 146 -5.41 15.18 5.09
N PHE A 147 -6.29 15.66 4.22
CA PHE A 147 -6.69 17.06 4.16
C PHE A 147 -8.15 17.22 4.58
N HIS A 148 -8.41 18.11 5.53
CA HIS A 148 -9.73 18.33 6.14
C HIS A 148 -10.76 18.96 5.18
N ARG A 149 -10.31 19.63 4.11
CA ARG A 149 -11.17 20.31 3.13
C ARG A 149 -10.76 19.92 1.71
N CYS A 150 -11.16 18.72 1.30
CA CYS A 150 -10.92 18.21 -0.04
C CYS A 150 -12.23 18.25 -0.86
N CYS A 151 -12.14 18.66 -2.12
CA CYS A 151 -13.22 18.58 -3.10
C CYS A 151 -12.76 17.69 -4.25
N LEU A 152 -13.50 16.61 -4.52
CA LEU A 152 -13.23 15.71 -5.64
C LEU A 152 -14.20 16.03 -6.77
N LEU A 153 -13.65 16.42 -7.92
CA LEU A 153 -14.41 16.64 -9.15
C LEU A 153 -14.14 15.48 -10.10
N TRP A 154 -15.17 14.71 -10.42
CA TRP A 154 -15.08 13.60 -11.38
C TRP A 154 -15.70 14.04 -12.71
N LEU A 155 -14.87 14.18 -13.73
CA LEU A 155 -15.33 14.42 -15.10
C LEU A 155 -15.49 13.10 -15.85
N THR A 156 -16.70 12.82 -16.36
CA THR A 156 -17.00 11.62 -17.16
C THR A 156 -17.49 12.00 -18.56
N CYS A 157 -17.33 11.07 -19.51
CA CYS A 157 -17.93 11.14 -20.83
C CYS A 157 -18.52 9.77 -21.17
N GLN A 158 -19.55 9.74 -22.02
CA GLN A 158 -20.06 8.48 -22.56
C GLN A 158 -19.02 7.87 -23.50
N LYS A 159 -18.82 6.56 -23.38
CA LYS A 159 -17.96 5.83 -24.30
C LYS A 159 -18.79 5.52 -25.55
N GLU A 160 -18.35 6.03 -26.69
CA GLU A 160 -18.89 5.69 -28.02
C GLU A 160 -18.66 4.21 -28.37
#